data_AF-A0A2J7TE24-F1
#
_entry.id   AF-A0A2J7TE24-F1
#
_cell.length_a   1.000
_cell.length_b   1.000
_cell.length_c   1.000
_cell.angle_alpha   90.00
_cell.angle_beta   90.00
_cell.angle_gamma   90.00
#
_symmetry.space_group_name_H-M   'P 1'
#
loop_
_entity.id
_entity.type
_entity.pdbx_description
1 polymer ?
#
loop_
_entity_poly.entity_id
_entity_poly.type
_entity_poly.pdbx_seq_one_letter_code
_entity_poly.pdbx_strand_id
1 'polypeptide(L)'
;MRKWRLWVLSCLPGSPRSRDTWKRFSQTGSFYLAALSNSEGPVQPRLADLFFEKNSKTVDKWEQYLGVYERELKRFLRQEKPLDLLEIGVQNGGSLELWSQYLPSGSKITGIDIDTAVGALRFETENIEVHILDATDAAKLEDAFQGRGFDIIIDDGSHRSKDVVATFKALFHHLNPGGVFFIEDLHCSYYASHEGGLRRPGSSIEWLKTAIDALNLDHIASHEILDEERGLFVDLNRSLGSITFYDSIAVVERLVQEKSRPYRRLYSGKEAVVEPEQNWLTTSSKSALQSILLGHAAAQEISASLLEIIEEQRGRISALQNECGIAKAKIDDLANTKIDDLEGNLSGITKSRSC
;
A
#
# COMPACT_ATOMS: atom_id res chain seq x y z
N MET A 1 -19.14 25.86 -16.38
CA MET A 1 -19.59 25.98 -14.97
C MET A 1 -20.03 24.59 -14.52
N ARG A 2 -19.20 23.89 -13.74
CA ARG A 2 -19.53 22.56 -13.21
C ARG A 2 -20.27 22.75 -11.89
N LYS A 3 -21.59 22.57 -11.88
CA LYS A 3 -22.39 22.48 -10.65
C LYS A 3 -22.55 21.01 -10.31
N TRP A 4 -22.28 20.66 -9.07
CA TRP A 4 -22.35 19.30 -8.54
C TRP A 4 -23.79 19.11 -8.07
N ARG A 5 -24.65 18.80 -9.03
CA ARG A 5 -26.05 18.46 -8.73
C ARG A 5 -26.08 17.15 -7.94
N LEU A 6 -27.02 16.99 -7.01
CA LEU A 6 -27.26 15.72 -6.33
C LEU A 6 -27.35 14.56 -7.34
N TRP A 7 -26.34 13.69 -7.40
CA TRP A 7 -26.32 12.50 -8.28
C TRP A 7 -26.66 11.19 -7.54
N VAL A 8 -26.79 11.20 -6.21
CA VAL A 8 -27.12 10.02 -5.38
C VAL A 8 -28.39 9.30 -5.88
N LEU A 9 -29.38 10.02 -6.42
CA LEU A 9 -30.62 9.43 -6.93
C LEU A 9 -30.55 8.88 -8.37
N SER A 10 -29.44 9.05 -9.08
CA SER A 10 -29.30 8.63 -10.48
C SER A 10 -28.64 7.25 -10.67
N CYS A 11 -28.13 6.66 -9.59
CA CYS A 11 -27.43 5.37 -9.62
C CYS A 11 -28.34 4.15 -9.42
N LEU A 12 -29.67 4.32 -9.41
CA LEU A 12 -30.62 3.22 -9.27
C LEU A 12 -30.99 2.62 -10.65
N PRO A 13 -30.68 1.35 -10.94
CA PRO A 13 -31.35 0.63 -12.01
C PRO A 13 -32.83 0.41 -11.64
N GLY A 14 -33.73 0.62 -12.61
CA GLY A 14 -35.18 0.54 -12.41
C GLY A 14 -35.69 -0.75 -11.75
N SER A 15 -36.67 -0.57 -10.85
CA SER A 15 -37.42 -1.60 -10.11
C SER A 15 -38.37 -2.43 -11.03
N PRO A 16 -38.99 -3.57 -10.62
CA PRO A 16 -39.75 -3.71 -9.36
C PRO A 16 -39.64 -5.07 -8.65
N ARG A 17 -39.60 -5.08 -7.31
CA ARG A 17 -40.10 -6.22 -6.51
C ARG A 17 -40.94 -5.76 -5.33
N SER A 18 -42.04 -6.48 -5.17
CA SER A 18 -43.25 -6.35 -4.34
C SER A 18 -43.12 -5.73 -2.94
N ARG A 19 -44.20 -5.05 -2.53
CA ARG A 19 -44.47 -4.34 -1.27
C ARG A 19 -44.44 -5.15 0.05
N ASP A 20 -43.96 -6.39 0.07
CA ASP A 20 -44.12 -7.28 1.24
C ASP A 20 -42.86 -7.51 2.10
N THR A 21 -41.75 -6.81 1.85
CA THR A 21 -40.49 -7.00 2.61
C THR A 21 -40.35 -6.15 3.88
N TRP A 22 -41.23 -5.16 4.10
CA TRP A 22 -41.06 -4.17 5.18
C TRP A 22 -41.47 -4.66 6.58
N LYS A 23 -42.14 -5.81 6.71
CA LYS A 23 -42.54 -6.36 8.02
C LYS A 23 -41.60 -7.43 8.59
N ARG A 24 -40.52 -7.78 7.89
CA ARG A 24 -39.58 -8.83 8.32
C ARG A 24 -38.23 -8.31 8.81
N PHE A 25 -37.97 -7.01 8.69
CA PHE A 25 -36.70 -6.38 9.09
C PHE A 25 -36.64 -5.92 10.56
N SER A 26 -37.77 -5.84 11.27
CA SER A 26 -37.78 -5.41 12.67
C SER A 26 -37.45 -6.50 13.71
N GLN A 27 -37.01 -7.69 13.28
CA GLN A 27 -36.74 -8.83 14.17
C GLN A 27 -35.37 -9.50 13.99
N THR A 28 -34.56 -9.10 13.00
CA THR A 28 -33.22 -9.70 12.75
C THR A 28 -32.05 -8.80 13.14
N GLY A 29 -32.28 -7.61 13.70
CA GLY A 29 -31.23 -6.72 14.22
C GLY A 29 -30.62 -7.10 15.58
N SER A 30 -30.94 -8.29 16.11
CA SER A 30 -30.59 -8.68 17.48
C SER A 30 -29.46 -9.72 17.61
N PHE A 31 -28.79 -10.12 16.53
CA PHE A 31 -27.82 -11.23 16.57
C PHE A 31 -26.32 -10.84 16.45
N TYR A 32 -25.98 -9.56 16.55
CA TYR A 32 -24.58 -9.09 16.65
C TYR A 32 -24.31 -8.20 17.87
N LEU A 33 -24.98 -8.45 19.01
CA LEU A 33 -24.99 -7.52 20.16
C LEU A 33 -24.54 -8.09 21.51
N ALA A 34 -23.74 -9.16 21.55
CA ALA A 34 -23.22 -9.65 22.82
C ALA A 34 -21.82 -10.26 22.70
N ALA A 35 -20.79 -9.41 22.77
CA ALA A 35 -19.53 -9.75 23.40
C ALA A 35 -18.70 -8.47 23.63
N LEU A 36 -18.10 -8.37 24.82
CA LEU A 36 -17.21 -7.31 25.31
C LEU A 36 -17.88 -6.18 26.11
N SER A 37 -18.56 -6.54 27.20
CA SER A 37 -18.67 -5.68 28.38
C SER A 37 -17.51 -6.01 29.32
N ASN A 38 -16.55 -5.10 29.44
CA ASN A 38 -15.82 -4.72 30.67
C ASN A 38 -14.57 -3.91 30.29
N SER A 39 -14.75 -2.60 30.10
CA SER A 39 -13.68 -1.62 30.26
C SER A 39 -14.27 -0.34 30.82
N GLU A 40 -13.94 -0.01 32.07
CA GLU A 40 -14.29 1.24 32.75
C GLU A 40 -13.48 2.41 32.17
N GLY A 41 -13.80 2.78 30.94
CA GLY A 41 -13.42 4.05 30.32
C GLY A 41 -14.66 4.71 29.73
N PRO A 42 -14.62 6.01 29.36
CA PRO A 42 -15.72 6.63 28.66
C PRO A 42 -16.03 5.79 27.41
N VAL A 43 -17.24 5.22 27.37
CA VAL A 43 -17.70 4.43 26.23
C VAL A 43 -17.86 5.40 25.07
N GLN A 44 -16.92 5.36 24.13
CA GLN A 44 -17.06 6.10 22.88
C GLN A 44 -18.39 5.70 22.22
N PRO A 45 -19.26 6.65 21.86
CA PRO A 45 -20.53 6.34 21.24
C PRO A 45 -20.28 5.61 19.93
N ARG A 46 -21.14 4.65 19.59
CA ARG A 46 -21.06 4.01 18.28
C ARG A 46 -21.46 5.03 17.22
N LEU A 47 -20.74 5.05 16.10
CA LEU A 47 -21.01 5.96 14.99
C LEU A 47 -22.43 5.75 14.45
N ALA A 48 -22.92 4.49 14.45
CA ALA A 48 -24.28 4.18 14.06
C ALA A 48 -25.34 4.80 14.98
N ASP A 49 -25.10 4.84 16.29
CA ASP A 49 -26.05 5.46 17.24
C ASP A 49 -26.12 6.97 16.97
N LEU A 50 -24.96 7.64 16.82
CA LEU A 50 -24.91 9.06 16.43
C LEU A 50 -25.59 9.33 15.09
N PHE A 51 -25.39 8.46 14.09
CA PHE A 51 -25.98 8.60 12.76
C PHE A 51 -27.51 8.60 12.81
N PHE A 52 -28.12 7.65 13.54
CA PHE A 52 -29.57 7.51 13.61
C PHE A 52 -30.25 8.46 14.61
N GLU A 53 -29.55 8.91 15.66
CA GLU A 53 -30.09 9.88 16.63
C GLU A 53 -30.01 11.33 16.13
N LYS A 54 -29.19 11.57 15.09
CA LYS A 54 -29.00 12.90 14.50
C LYS A 54 -30.31 13.48 13.96
N ASN A 55 -30.66 14.68 14.43
CA ASN A 55 -31.86 15.42 14.01
C ASN A 55 -31.56 16.73 13.26
N SER A 56 -30.30 17.02 12.96
CA SER A 56 -29.85 18.26 12.31
C SER A 56 -29.70 18.09 10.78
N LYS A 57 -28.56 18.44 10.17
CA LYS A 57 -28.38 18.36 8.71
C LYS A 57 -28.41 16.91 8.21
N THR A 58 -28.92 16.69 7.00
CA THR A 58 -29.01 15.36 6.39
C THR A 58 -27.64 14.77 6.10
N VAL A 59 -27.46 13.49 6.38
CA VAL A 59 -26.28 12.69 6.04
C VAL A 59 -26.76 11.43 5.30
N ASP A 60 -26.03 11.04 4.27
CA ASP A 60 -26.30 9.85 3.46
C ASP A 60 -25.02 9.00 3.43
N LYS A 61 -25.12 7.73 3.80
CA LYS A 61 -24.02 6.77 3.82
C LYS A 61 -24.57 5.36 3.58
N TRP A 62 -23.76 4.51 2.95
CA TRP A 62 -24.07 3.09 2.85
C TRP A 62 -23.98 2.41 4.22
N GLU A 63 -24.85 1.43 4.47
CA GLU A 63 -24.95 0.73 5.76
C GLU A 63 -23.60 0.24 6.28
N GLN A 64 -22.78 -0.34 5.40
CA GLN A 64 -21.48 -0.89 5.77
C GLN A 64 -20.42 0.16 6.09
N TYR A 65 -20.56 1.41 5.62
CA TYR A 65 -19.53 2.44 5.81
C TYR A 65 -19.34 2.79 7.29
N LEU A 66 -20.41 2.79 8.09
CA LEU A 66 -20.32 3.12 9.52
C LEU A 66 -19.38 2.15 10.25
N GLY A 67 -19.49 0.85 9.99
CA GLY A 67 -18.61 -0.17 10.56
C GLY A 67 -17.17 -0.10 10.03
N VAL A 68 -16.98 0.31 8.76
CA VAL A 68 -15.66 0.57 8.19
C VAL A 68 -14.98 1.72 8.93
N TYR A 69 -15.67 2.85 9.08
CA TYR A 69 -15.14 4.01 9.82
C TYR A 69 -14.78 3.66 11.25
N GLU A 70 -15.67 2.99 11.99
CA GLU A 70 -15.38 2.57 13.37
C GLU A 70 -14.13 1.70 13.45
N ARG A 71 -13.95 0.76 12.50
CA ARG A 71 -12.80 -0.15 12.49
C ARG A 71 -11.49 0.60 12.26
N GLU A 72 -11.44 1.42 11.22
CA GLU A 72 -10.22 2.10 10.79
C GLU A 72 -9.87 3.28 11.71
N LEU A 73 -10.88 3.96 12.28
CA LEU A 73 -10.67 5.08 13.19
C LEU A 73 -10.40 4.67 14.65
N LYS A 74 -10.66 3.40 15.01
CA LYS A 74 -10.49 2.88 16.39
C LYS A 74 -9.15 3.25 17.02
N ARG A 75 -8.05 3.18 16.25
CA ARG A 75 -6.70 3.46 16.76
C ARG A 75 -6.46 4.94 17.07
N PHE A 76 -7.15 5.85 16.39
CA PHE A 76 -7.07 7.29 16.63
C PHE A 76 -7.90 7.66 17.85
N LEU A 77 -9.13 7.13 17.93
CA LEU A 77 -10.05 7.39 19.05
C LEU A 77 -9.47 6.91 20.39
N ARG A 78 -8.76 5.78 20.42
CA ARG A 78 -8.09 5.26 21.62
C ARG A 78 -7.00 6.18 22.18
N GLN A 79 -6.49 7.12 21.39
CA GLN A 79 -5.46 8.06 21.86
C GLN A 79 -6.08 9.25 22.60
N GLU A 80 -7.38 9.49 22.44
CA GLU A 80 -8.13 10.61 23.04
C GLU A 80 -7.48 11.98 22.77
N LYS A 81 -6.81 12.11 21.62
CA LYS A 81 -6.19 13.37 21.17
C LYS A 81 -7.05 14.02 20.09
N PRO A 82 -7.08 15.36 20.01
CA PRO A 82 -7.65 16.08 18.89
C PRO A 82 -7.10 15.58 17.55
N LEU A 83 -7.97 15.47 16.55
CA LEU A 83 -7.65 15.06 15.20
C LEU A 83 -8.01 16.16 14.21
N ASP A 84 -7.24 16.28 13.13
CA ASP A 84 -7.59 17.11 11.97
C ASP A 84 -8.19 16.21 10.88
N LEU A 85 -9.46 16.45 10.54
CA LEU A 85 -10.18 15.76 9.46
C LEU A 85 -10.44 16.71 8.29
N LEU A 86 -10.19 16.23 7.08
CA LEU A 86 -10.60 16.85 5.82
C LEU A 86 -11.61 15.95 5.09
N GLU A 87 -12.75 16.49 4.69
CA GLU A 87 -13.73 15.82 3.84
C GLU A 87 -13.93 16.58 2.53
N ILE A 88 -13.85 15.86 1.42
CA ILE A 88 -14.12 16.33 0.07
C ILE A 88 -15.55 15.94 -0.26
N GLY A 89 -16.37 16.91 -0.65
CA GLY A 89 -17.82 16.73 -0.81
C GLY A 89 -18.54 17.08 0.49
N VAL A 90 -19.04 18.31 0.59
CA VAL A 90 -19.76 18.78 1.80
C VAL A 90 -21.25 18.60 1.63
N GLN A 91 -21.78 18.87 0.44
CA GLN A 91 -23.22 18.84 0.15
C GLN A 91 -24.03 19.64 1.19
N ASN A 92 -24.82 18.96 2.02
CA ASN A 92 -25.65 19.58 3.06
C ASN A 92 -24.92 19.72 4.41
N GLY A 93 -23.69 19.22 4.56
CA GLY A 93 -22.87 19.34 5.77
C GLY A 93 -23.24 18.40 6.91
N GLY A 94 -24.08 17.40 6.68
CA GLY A 94 -24.49 16.45 7.72
C GLY A 94 -23.36 15.52 8.18
N SER A 95 -22.50 15.08 7.27
CA SER A 95 -21.30 14.28 7.61
C SER A 95 -20.33 15.08 8.47
N LEU A 96 -20.07 16.35 8.16
CA LEU A 96 -19.22 17.22 8.97
C LEU A 96 -19.72 17.34 10.43
N GLU A 97 -21.03 17.50 10.62
CA GLU A 97 -21.63 17.50 11.96
C GLU A 97 -21.48 16.15 12.67
N LEU A 98 -21.63 15.05 11.93
CA LEU A 98 -21.44 13.71 12.47
C LEU A 98 -19.99 13.50 12.93
N TRP A 99 -19.00 13.90 12.13
CA TRP A 99 -17.58 13.83 12.50
C TRP A 99 -17.25 14.71 13.69
N SER A 100 -17.82 15.92 13.77
CA SER A 100 -17.63 16.80 14.92
C SER A 100 -18.16 16.20 16.22
N GLN A 101 -19.18 15.33 16.16
CA GLN A 101 -19.72 14.65 17.34
C GLN A 101 -18.95 13.37 17.66
N TYR A 102 -18.44 12.68 16.63
CA TYR A 102 -17.78 11.38 16.77
C TYR A 102 -16.30 11.47 17.17
N LEU A 103 -15.58 12.47 16.65
CA LEU A 103 -14.14 12.61 16.91
C LEU A 103 -13.86 13.19 18.31
N PRO A 104 -12.65 12.96 18.88
CA PRO A 104 -12.31 13.44 20.21
C PRO A 104 -12.47 14.96 20.35
N SER A 105 -12.78 15.42 21.57
CA SER A 105 -12.93 16.85 21.85
C SER A 105 -11.69 17.65 21.41
N GLY A 106 -11.94 18.80 20.78
CA GLY A 106 -10.89 19.65 20.19
C GLY A 106 -10.51 19.28 18.76
N SER A 107 -11.04 18.20 18.19
CA SER A 107 -10.83 17.86 16.77
C SER A 107 -11.40 18.92 15.84
N LYS A 108 -10.72 19.14 14.71
CA LYS A 108 -11.08 20.14 13.69
C LYS A 108 -11.53 19.45 12.41
N ILE A 109 -12.68 19.87 11.90
CA ILE A 109 -13.36 19.26 10.76
C ILE A 109 -13.36 20.29 9.63
N THR A 110 -12.74 19.93 8.51
CA THR A 110 -12.57 20.80 7.35
C THR A 110 -13.32 20.18 6.18
N GLY A 111 -14.30 20.89 5.63
CA GLY A 111 -15.00 20.49 4.42
C GLY A 111 -14.49 21.27 3.20
N ILE A 112 -14.33 20.59 2.06
CA ILE A 112 -14.14 21.26 0.77
C ILE A 112 -15.22 20.84 -0.22
N ASP A 113 -15.80 21.83 -0.89
CA ASP A 113 -16.77 21.62 -1.95
C ASP A 113 -16.62 22.70 -2.99
N ILE A 114 -16.88 22.38 -4.24
CA ILE A 114 -16.83 23.33 -5.35
C ILE A 114 -18.17 24.04 -5.55
N ASP A 115 -19.27 23.52 -5.00
CA ASP A 115 -20.54 24.23 -5.00
C ASP A 115 -20.52 25.40 -4.00
N THR A 116 -20.50 26.62 -4.53
CA THR A 116 -20.60 27.86 -3.74
C THR A 116 -21.77 27.90 -2.74
N ALA A 117 -22.83 27.11 -2.94
CA ALA A 117 -23.97 27.04 -2.02
C ALA A 117 -23.58 26.59 -0.61
N VAL A 118 -22.49 25.82 -0.46
CA VAL A 118 -22.03 25.37 0.87
C VAL A 118 -21.61 26.53 1.78
N GLY A 119 -21.26 27.70 1.23
CA GLY A 119 -20.96 28.91 2.02
C GLY A 119 -22.18 29.48 2.77
N ALA A 120 -23.39 29.03 2.42
CA ALA A 120 -24.60 29.36 3.17
C ALA A 120 -24.83 28.46 4.40
N LEU A 121 -24.09 27.35 4.53
CA LEU A 121 -24.20 26.45 5.67
C LEU A 121 -23.79 27.16 6.96
N ARG A 122 -24.48 26.84 8.05
CA ARG A 122 -24.20 27.32 9.40
C ARG A 122 -24.08 26.14 10.31
N PHE A 123 -23.00 26.06 11.08
CA PHE A 123 -22.75 25.00 12.04
C PHE A 123 -22.92 25.55 13.45
N GLU A 124 -23.41 24.71 14.37
CA GLU A 124 -23.58 25.11 15.77
C GLU A 124 -22.23 25.14 16.51
N THR A 125 -21.25 24.40 16.00
CA THR A 125 -19.91 24.30 16.56
C THR A 125 -18.90 25.09 15.74
N GLU A 126 -17.90 25.65 16.42
CA GLU A 126 -16.84 26.46 15.79
C GLU A 126 -15.70 25.61 15.21
N ASN A 127 -15.68 24.31 15.47
CA ASN A 127 -14.65 23.38 15.00
C ASN A 127 -14.87 22.85 13.58
N ILE A 128 -15.98 23.24 12.93
CA ILE A 128 -16.28 22.91 11.53
C ILE A 128 -16.00 24.15 10.66
N GLU A 129 -15.15 23.99 9.66
CA GLU A 129 -14.92 25.01 8.62
C GLU A 129 -15.18 24.43 7.23
N VAL A 130 -15.60 25.29 6.30
CA VAL A 130 -15.90 24.89 4.91
C VAL A 130 -15.22 25.86 3.94
N HIS A 131 -14.53 25.30 2.96
CA HIS A 131 -13.89 26.06 1.88
C HIS A 131 -14.54 25.75 0.53
N ILE A 132 -14.77 26.80 -0.26
CA ILE A 132 -15.27 26.65 -1.62
C ILE A 132 -14.08 26.46 -2.56
N LEU A 133 -13.73 25.22 -2.86
CA LEU A 133 -12.52 24.84 -3.60
C LEU A 133 -12.80 23.68 -4.58
N ASP A 134 -12.08 23.66 -5.69
CA ASP A 134 -12.03 22.49 -6.57
C ASP A 134 -10.94 21.56 -6.05
N ALA A 135 -11.33 20.39 -5.53
CA ALA A 135 -10.40 19.41 -4.97
C ALA A 135 -9.45 18.77 -6.01
N THR A 136 -9.69 19.02 -7.30
CA THR A 136 -8.77 18.59 -8.39
C THR A 136 -7.71 19.65 -8.71
N ASP A 137 -7.78 20.83 -8.10
CA ASP A 137 -6.83 21.94 -8.30
C ASP A 137 -5.76 21.94 -7.21
N ALA A 138 -4.67 21.18 -7.45
CA ALA A 138 -3.60 21.00 -6.48
C ALA A 138 -2.96 22.32 -6.02
N ALA A 139 -2.85 23.32 -6.90
CA ALA A 139 -2.27 24.62 -6.54
C ALA A 139 -3.15 25.36 -5.53
N LYS A 140 -4.47 25.36 -5.73
CA LYS A 140 -5.41 25.97 -4.78
C LYS A 140 -5.48 25.23 -3.45
N LEU A 141 -5.34 23.92 -3.46
CA LEU A 141 -5.28 23.12 -2.23
C LEU A 141 -4.03 23.44 -1.43
N GLU A 142 -2.87 23.52 -2.10
CA GLU A 142 -1.63 23.92 -1.45
C GLU A 142 -1.72 25.36 -0.90
N ASP A 143 -2.28 26.30 -1.68
CA ASP A 143 -2.50 27.68 -1.22
C ASP A 143 -3.48 27.77 -0.03
N ALA A 144 -4.48 26.90 0.04
CA ALA A 144 -5.48 26.90 1.11
C ALA A 144 -4.97 26.26 2.40
N PHE A 145 -4.11 25.24 2.30
CA PHE A 145 -3.70 24.44 3.45
C PHE A 145 -2.25 24.67 3.89
N GLN A 146 -1.36 25.16 3.02
CA GLN A 146 -0.01 25.65 3.34
C GLN A 146 0.72 24.87 4.44
N GLY A 147 1.05 23.60 4.17
CA GLY A 147 1.75 22.74 5.13
C GLY A 147 0.91 22.24 6.31
N ARG A 148 -0.39 22.54 6.36
CA ARG A 148 -1.33 21.86 7.27
C ARG A 148 -1.43 20.40 6.90
N GLY A 149 -1.35 19.56 7.93
CA GLY A 149 -1.55 18.13 7.83
C GLY A 149 -2.89 17.70 8.41
N PHE A 150 -3.42 16.58 7.91
CA PHE A 150 -4.67 15.97 8.36
C PHE A 150 -4.43 14.54 8.82
N ASP A 151 -5.03 14.12 9.92
CA ASP A 151 -4.97 12.73 10.38
C ASP A 151 -5.89 11.84 9.55
N ILE A 152 -6.99 12.42 9.07
CA ILE A 152 -8.03 11.75 8.30
C ILE A 152 -8.37 12.60 7.08
N ILE A 153 -8.35 12.00 5.90
CA ILE A 153 -8.89 12.61 4.67
C ILE A 153 -9.98 11.68 4.14
N ILE A 154 -11.13 12.22 3.75
CA ILE A 154 -12.25 11.47 3.14
C ILE A 154 -12.54 12.07 1.78
N ASP A 155 -12.43 11.29 0.72
CA ASP A 155 -12.92 11.64 -0.61
C ASP A 155 -14.32 11.06 -0.83
N ASP A 156 -15.33 11.91 -0.66
CA ASP A 156 -16.74 11.68 -0.98
C ASP A 156 -17.21 12.71 -2.04
N GLY A 157 -16.33 12.98 -3.02
CA GLY A 157 -16.49 14.03 -4.02
C GLY A 157 -17.41 13.66 -5.21
N SER A 158 -16.86 13.62 -6.43
CA SER A 158 -17.69 13.39 -7.65
C SER A 158 -17.82 11.92 -7.97
N HIS A 159 -16.95 11.11 -7.36
CA HIS A 159 -16.72 9.71 -7.66
C HIS A 159 -16.31 9.47 -9.13
N ARG A 160 -15.98 10.54 -9.90
CA ARG A 160 -15.43 10.41 -11.25
C ARG A 160 -13.99 9.96 -11.13
N SER A 161 -13.64 8.93 -11.89
CA SER A 161 -12.36 8.25 -11.75
C SER A 161 -11.16 9.22 -11.80
N LYS A 162 -11.14 10.16 -12.75
CA LYS A 162 -10.03 11.11 -12.83
C LYS A 162 -9.97 12.10 -11.67
N ASP A 163 -11.13 12.47 -11.12
CA ASP A 163 -11.22 13.46 -10.05
C ASP A 163 -10.69 12.80 -8.77
N VAL A 164 -11.09 11.55 -8.47
CA VAL A 164 -10.57 10.72 -7.37
C VAL A 164 -9.05 10.53 -7.45
N VAL A 165 -8.51 10.30 -8.65
CA VAL A 165 -7.05 10.17 -8.83
C VAL A 165 -6.35 11.53 -8.64
N ALA A 166 -6.95 12.62 -9.09
CA ALA A 166 -6.38 13.96 -8.96
C ALA A 166 -6.38 14.43 -7.50
N THR A 167 -7.48 14.22 -6.77
CA THR A 167 -7.61 14.56 -5.34
C THR A 167 -6.60 13.78 -4.51
N PHE A 168 -6.48 12.47 -4.73
CA PHE A 168 -5.49 11.65 -4.02
C PHE A 168 -4.07 12.19 -4.26
N LYS A 169 -3.69 12.42 -5.52
CA LYS A 169 -2.36 12.97 -5.85
C LYS A 169 -2.10 14.34 -5.22
N ALA A 170 -3.14 15.16 -5.08
CA ALA A 170 -3.03 16.51 -4.53
C ALA A 170 -3.05 16.56 -3.00
N LEU A 171 -3.61 15.54 -2.32
CA LEU A 171 -3.85 15.59 -0.87
C LEU A 171 -3.13 14.51 -0.07
N PHE A 172 -2.62 13.46 -0.70
CA PHE A 172 -1.95 12.38 0.03
C PHE A 172 -0.71 12.87 0.80
N HIS A 173 0.02 13.87 0.29
CA HIS A 173 1.15 14.48 1.01
C HIS A 173 0.74 15.36 2.20
N HIS A 174 -0.52 15.83 2.23
CA HIS A 174 -1.11 16.53 3.38
C HIS A 174 -1.57 15.55 4.48
N LEU A 175 -1.58 14.24 4.24
CA LEU A 175 -1.93 13.27 5.28
C LEU A 175 -0.79 13.19 6.29
N ASN A 176 -1.06 13.33 7.58
CA ASN A 176 -0.06 13.19 8.64
C ASN A 176 0.55 11.78 8.61
N PRO A 177 1.80 11.59 9.08
CA PRO A 177 2.38 10.26 9.18
C PRO A 177 1.53 9.34 10.06
N GLY A 178 1.12 8.19 9.54
CA GLY A 178 0.16 7.29 10.19
C GLY A 178 -1.32 7.66 9.99
N GLY A 179 -1.62 8.73 9.27
CA GLY A 179 -2.96 9.13 8.90
C GLY A 179 -3.59 8.19 7.85
N VAL A 180 -4.90 8.34 7.65
CA VAL A 180 -5.69 7.51 6.72
C VAL A 180 -6.49 8.35 5.72
N PHE A 181 -6.50 7.91 4.46
CA PHE A 181 -7.25 8.50 3.36
C PHE A 181 -8.36 7.52 2.94
N PHE A 182 -9.62 7.88 3.18
CA PHE A 182 -10.79 7.14 2.72
C PHE A 182 -11.18 7.60 1.32
N ILE A 183 -11.55 6.66 0.46
CA ILE A 183 -12.08 6.91 -0.88
C ILE A 183 -13.43 6.21 -0.96
N GLU A 184 -14.53 6.96 -0.88
CA GLU A 184 -15.89 6.45 -0.92
C GLU A 184 -16.38 6.19 -2.36
N ASP A 185 -17.46 5.41 -2.46
CA ASP A 185 -18.23 5.21 -3.70
C ASP A 185 -17.43 4.70 -4.91
N LEU A 186 -16.41 3.87 -4.65
CA LEU A 186 -15.59 3.23 -5.67
C LEU A 186 -16.37 2.30 -6.60
N HIS A 187 -17.61 1.90 -6.26
CA HIS A 187 -18.49 1.22 -7.20
C HIS A 187 -18.75 2.06 -8.48
N CYS A 188 -18.69 3.39 -8.40
CA CYS A 188 -18.76 4.30 -9.54
C CYS A 188 -17.65 4.06 -10.57
N SER A 189 -16.51 3.52 -10.15
CA SER A 189 -15.40 3.11 -11.04
C SER A 189 -15.81 2.07 -12.09
N TYR A 190 -16.96 1.40 -11.92
CA TYR A 190 -17.51 0.46 -12.90
C TYR A 190 -18.52 1.09 -13.87
N TYR A 191 -18.89 2.36 -13.68
CA TYR A 191 -19.93 3.03 -14.48
C TYR A 191 -19.33 3.96 -15.52
N ALA A 192 -19.77 3.83 -16.77
CA ALA A 192 -19.30 4.67 -17.88
C ALA A 192 -19.56 6.17 -17.65
N SER A 193 -20.64 6.53 -16.94
CA SER A 193 -20.96 7.91 -16.55
C SER A 193 -19.91 8.57 -15.65
N HIS A 194 -19.16 7.75 -14.90
CA HIS A 194 -18.11 8.18 -13.97
C HIS A 194 -16.70 7.85 -14.50
N GLU A 195 -16.59 7.75 -15.83
CA GLU A 195 -15.35 7.43 -16.56
C GLU A 195 -14.83 6.01 -16.26
N GLY A 196 -15.71 5.16 -15.74
CA GLY A 196 -15.43 3.80 -15.33
C GLY A 196 -15.77 2.73 -16.37
N GLY A 197 -15.63 1.49 -15.91
CA GLY A 197 -15.91 0.25 -16.63
C GLY A 197 -15.10 -0.91 -16.03
N LEU A 198 -15.60 -2.15 -16.12
CA LEU A 198 -14.87 -3.32 -15.63
C LEU A 198 -13.47 -3.38 -16.29
N ARG A 199 -12.42 -3.29 -15.46
CA ARG A 199 -11.01 -3.28 -15.89
C ARG A 199 -10.65 -2.17 -16.87
N ARG A 200 -11.40 -1.06 -16.84
CA ARG A 200 -11.13 0.08 -17.73
C ARG A 200 -9.85 0.79 -17.28
N PRO A 201 -8.84 0.91 -18.16
CA PRO A 201 -7.65 1.71 -17.88
C PRO A 201 -8.01 3.15 -17.52
N GLY A 202 -7.38 3.68 -16.48
CA GLY A 202 -7.62 5.03 -15.97
C GLY A 202 -8.84 5.18 -15.05
N SER A 203 -9.57 4.10 -14.78
CA SER A 203 -10.59 4.13 -13.72
C SER A 203 -9.94 4.14 -12.32
N SER A 204 -10.62 4.66 -11.30
CA SER A 204 -10.02 4.80 -9.95
C SER A 204 -9.64 3.45 -9.34
N ILE A 205 -10.41 2.39 -9.57
CA ILE A 205 -10.06 1.03 -9.16
C ILE A 205 -8.77 0.54 -9.84
N GLU A 206 -8.62 0.73 -11.15
CA GLU A 206 -7.40 0.31 -11.84
C GLU A 206 -6.20 1.17 -11.41
N TRP A 207 -6.39 2.45 -11.12
CA TRP A 207 -5.32 3.30 -10.57
C TRP A 207 -4.90 2.86 -9.16
N LEU A 208 -5.85 2.48 -8.29
CA LEU A 208 -5.51 1.94 -6.97
C LEU A 208 -4.78 0.59 -7.06
N LYS A 209 -5.01 -0.21 -8.11
CA LYS A 209 -4.19 -1.41 -8.36
C LYS A 209 -2.76 -1.05 -8.71
N THR A 210 -2.54 -0.01 -9.51
CA THR A 210 -1.19 0.54 -9.72
C THR A 210 -0.54 0.97 -8.40
N ALA A 211 -1.30 1.52 -7.46
CA ALA A 211 -0.79 1.84 -6.13
C ALA A 211 -0.41 0.59 -5.30
N ILE A 212 -1.09 -0.55 -5.50
CA ILE A 212 -0.70 -1.85 -4.92
C ILE A 212 0.65 -2.31 -5.50
N ASP A 213 0.85 -2.17 -6.81
CA ASP A 213 2.12 -2.51 -7.44
C ASP A 213 3.25 -1.61 -6.92
N ALA A 214 2.98 -0.31 -6.78
CA ALA A 214 3.91 0.66 -6.18
C ALA A 214 4.23 0.34 -4.71
N LEU A 215 3.25 -0.07 -3.90
CA LEU A 215 3.48 -0.54 -2.52
C LEU A 215 4.48 -1.73 -2.48
N ASN A 216 4.47 -2.57 -3.50
CA ASN A 216 5.33 -3.76 -3.61
C ASN A 216 6.57 -3.56 -4.50
N LEU A 217 6.89 -2.32 -4.88
CA LEU A 217 7.97 -1.96 -5.80
C LEU A 217 9.30 -2.70 -5.56
N ASP A 218 9.72 -2.88 -4.30
CA ASP A 218 10.99 -3.54 -3.95
C ASP A 218 11.08 -5.01 -4.37
N HIS A 219 9.94 -5.62 -4.71
CA HIS A 219 9.83 -7.01 -5.11
C HIS A 219 9.67 -7.18 -6.63
N ILE A 220 9.56 -6.08 -7.37
CA ILE A 220 9.37 -6.06 -8.83
C ILE A 220 10.74 -5.87 -9.48
N ALA A 221 11.01 -6.59 -10.58
CA ALA A 221 12.28 -6.45 -11.26
C ALA A 221 12.35 -5.08 -11.95
N SER A 222 13.48 -4.38 -11.79
CA SER A 222 13.62 -2.99 -12.26
C SER A 222 13.32 -2.74 -13.75
N HIS A 223 13.46 -3.77 -14.59
CA HIS A 223 13.20 -3.74 -16.04
C HIS A 223 11.71 -3.90 -16.41
N GLU A 224 10.86 -4.30 -15.46
CA GLU A 224 9.41 -4.44 -15.65
C GLU A 224 8.67 -3.11 -15.46
N ILE A 225 9.33 -2.10 -14.88
CA ILE A 225 8.74 -0.80 -14.57
C ILE A 225 9.10 0.18 -15.68
N LEU A 226 8.08 0.78 -16.30
CA LEU A 226 8.25 1.82 -17.31
C LEU A 226 8.90 3.06 -16.69
N ASP A 227 9.81 3.71 -17.42
CA ASP A 227 10.54 4.87 -16.90
C ASP A 227 9.63 6.06 -16.58
N GLU A 228 8.51 6.19 -17.28
CA GLU A 228 7.49 7.21 -17.02
C GLU A 228 6.70 7.00 -15.72
N GLU A 229 6.60 5.76 -15.24
CA GLU A 229 5.90 5.40 -14.01
C GLU A 229 6.83 5.36 -12.79
N ARG A 230 8.15 5.28 -13.04
CA ARG A 230 9.16 5.08 -12.00
C ARG A 230 9.10 6.11 -10.88
N GLY A 231 8.88 7.39 -11.20
CA GLY A 231 8.76 8.45 -10.21
C GLY A 231 7.57 8.22 -9.28
N LEU A 232 6.38 8.00 -9.85
CA LEU A 232 5.16 7.71 -9.11
C LEU A 232 5.32 6.48 -8.22
N PHE A 233 5.89 5.39 -8.75
CA PHE A 233 6.10 4.15 -8.00
C PHE A 233 7.01 4.37 -6.81
N VAL A 234 8.11 5.11 -6.98
CA VAL A 234 9.05 5.41 -5.90
C VAL A 234 8.39 6.27 -4.82
N ASP A 235 7.69 7.33 -5.21
CA ASP A 235 7.05 8.24 -4.26
C ASP A 235 5.97 7.53 -3.43
N LEU A 236 5.14 6.73 -4.09
CA LEU A 236 4.15 5.89 -3.44
C LEU A 236 4.80 4.81 -2.56
N ASN A 237 5.83 4.11 -3.04
CA ASN A 237 6.50 3.07 -2.24
C ASN A 237 7.12 3.61 -0.95
N ARG A 238 7.62 4.86 -0.99
CA ARG A 238 8.22 5.53 0.16
C ARG A 238 7.20 5.90 1.23
N SER A 239 5.95 6.15 0.86
CA SER A 239 4.96 6.80 1.71
C SER A 239 3.73 5.95 2.01
N LEU A 240 3.35 5.00 1.16
CA LEU A 240 2.22 4.08 1.39
C LEU A 240 2.55 3.06 2.47
N GLY A 241 1.68 2.98 3.48
CA GLY A 241 1.74 1.99 4.56
C GLY A 241 0.88 0.76 4.26
N SER A 242 -0.37 0.99 3.89
CA SER A 242 -1.32 -0.07 3.56
C SER A 242 -2.43 0.46 2.65
N ILE A 243 -3.08 -0.45 1.92
CA ILE A 243 -4.29 -0.18 1.14
C ILE A 243 -5.30 -1.27 1.52
N THR A 244 -6.43 -0.87 2.11
CA THR A 244 -7.49 -1.77 2.55
C THR A 244 -8.73 -1.54 1.72
N PHE A 245 -9.22 -2.58 1.05
CA PHE A 245 -10.48 -2.52 0.30
C PHE A 245 -11.63 -3.15 1.07
N TYR A 246 -12.78 -2.48 0.97
CA TYR A 246 -14.08 -2.98 1.33
C TYR A 246 -15.02 -2.82 0.14
N ASP A 247 -16.27 -3.27 0.28
CA ASP A 247 -17.27 -3.01 -0.76
C ASP A 247 -17.48 -1.50 -0.90
N SER A 248 -17.08 -0.99 -2.07
CA SER A 248 -17.19 0.40 -2.51
C SER A 248 -16.40 1.45 -1.71
N ILE A 249 -15.49 1.07 -0.81
CA ILE A 249 -14.63 2.02 -0.10
C ILE A 249 -13.21 1.46 0.02
N ALA A 250 -12.21 2.32 -0.20
CA ALA A 250 -10.81 1.99 0.05
C ALA A 250 -10.23 2.92 1.12
N VAL A 251 -9.33 2.40 1.93
CA VAL A 251 -8.61 3.15 2.97
C VAL A 251 -7.13 3.00 2.72
N VAL A 252 -6.46 4.14 2.49
CA VAL A 252 -5.03 4.21 2.21
C VAL A 252 -4.33 4.84 3.40
N GLU A 253 -3.38 4.12 3.98
CA GLU A 253 -2.60 4.58 5.13
C GLU A 253 -1.28 5.18 4.66
N ARG A 254 -0.89 6.34 5.22
CA ARG A 254 0.48 6.86 5.07
C ARG A 254 1.37 6.28 6.17
N LEU A 255 2.58 5.86 5.80
CA LEU A 255 3.60 5.41 6.74
C LEU A 255 3.90 6.48 7.79
N VAL A 256 4.09 6.04 9.04
CA VAL A 256 4.56 6.89 10.16
C VAL A 256 5.97 7.42 9.89
N GLN A 257 6.79 6.65 9.18
CA GLN A 257 8.11 7.06 8.74
C GLN A 257 8.30 6.65 7.29
N GLU A 258 8.69 7.61 6.44
CA GLU A 258 8.96 7.33 5.04
C GLU A 258 10.05 6.27 4.89
N LYS A 259 9.77 5.32 4.01
CA LYS A 259 10.63 4.20 3.72
C LYS A 259 11.79 4.66 2.85
N SER A 260 12.98 4.73 3.44
CA SER A 260 14.21 5.15 2.75
C SER A 260 14.90 4.01 1.99
N ARG A 261 14.55 2.76 2.30
CA ARG A 261 15.14 1.55 1.71
C ARG A 261 14.18 0.36 1.82
N PRO A 262 14.42 -0.73 1.07
CA PRO A 262 13.67 -1.96 1.25
C PRO A 262 13.71 -2.49 2.67
N TYR A 263 12.60 -3.13 3.08
CA TYR A 263 12.55 -3.80 4.37
C TYR A 263 13.52 -4.97 4.42
N ARG A 264 14.15 -5.13 5.58
CA ARG A 264 15.12 -6.19 5.85
C ARG A 264 14.40 -7.42 6.37
N ARG A 265 14.84 -8.60 5.95
CA ARG A 265 14.36 -9.86 6.53
C ARG A 265 14.89 -9.99 7.94
N LEU A 266 14.04 -10.40 8.88
CA LEU A 266 14.44 -10.75 10.24
C LEU A 266 14.53 -12.28 10.34
N TYR A 267 15.62 -12.79 10.90
CA TYR A 267 15.81 -14.23 11.11
C TYR A 267 16.28 -14.47 12.56
N SER A 268 15.59 -15.37 13.27
CA SER A 268 15.77 -15.61 14.69
C SER A 268 15.35 -17.03 15.04
N GLY A 269 15.71 -17.49 16.24
CA GLY A 269 15.54 -18.87 16.68
C GLY A 269 16.84 -19.67 16.58
N LYS A 270 16.81 -20.90 17.11
CA LYS A 270 17.96 -21.79 17.14
C LYS A 270 17.78 -23.03 16.27
N GLU A 271 16.55 -23.51 16.12
CA GLU A 271 16.27 -24.80 15.48
C GLU A 271 15.55 -24.59 14.15
N ALA A 272 16.17 -25.11 13.08
CA ALA A 272 15.64 -25.06 11.71
C ALA A 272 15.51 -26.49 11.13
N VAL A 273 14.71 -27.34 11.79
CA VAL A 273 14.61 -28.78 11.47
C VAL A 273 14.03 -29.06 10.07
N VAL A 274 13.10 -28.23 9.61
CA VAL A 274 12.39 -28.44 8.33
C VAL A 274 13.19 -27.87 7.16
N GLU A 275 13.75 -26.67 7.32
CA GLU A 275 14.50 -25.95 6.29
C GLU A 275 15.81 -25.43 6.90
N PRO A 276 16.86 -26.26 6.92
CA PRO A 276 18.14 -25.89 7.51
C PRO A 276 18.75 -24.66 6.85
N GLU A 277 19.45 -23.83 7.62
CA GLU A 277 19.96 -22.56 7.13
C GLU A 277 20.98 -22.69 6.01
N GLN A 278 21.71 -23.81 5.94
CA GLN A 278 22.70 -24.08 4.90
C GLN A 278 22.07 -24.04 3.49
N ASN A 279 20.81 -24.46 3.35
CA ASN A 279 20.10 -24.50 2.06
C ASN A 279 19.98 -23.11 1.43
N TRP A 280 19.57 -22.11 2.21
CA TRP A 280 19.37 -20.76 1.71
C TRP A 280 20.64 -19.92 1.83
N LEU A 281 21.56 -20.20 2.78
CA LEU A 281 22.84 -19.50 2.90
C LEU A 281 23.72 -19.68 1.65
N THR A 282 23.73 -20.88 1.07
CA THR A 282 24.56 -21.22 -0.10
C THR A 282 23.98 -20.75 -1.43
N THR A 283 22.66 -20.56 -1.51
CA THR A 283 21.96 -20.15 -2.73
C THR A 283 21.64 -18.66 -2.78
N SER A 284 21.67 -17.97 -1.64
CA SER A 284 21.40 -16.54 -1.55
C SER A 284 22.54 -15.70 -2.13
N SER A 285 22.18 -14.61 -2.80
CA SER A 285 23.16 -13.60 -3.22
C SER A 285 23.77 -12.87 -2.03
N LYS A 286 24.95 -12.28 -2.22
CA LYS A 286 25.61 -11.45 -1.19
C LYS A 286 24.70 -10.32 -0.69
N SER A 287 24.00 -9.63 -1.59
CA SER A 287 23.09 -8.53 -1.23
C SER A 287 21.90 -9.03 -0.41
N ALA A 288 21.34 -10.19 -0.76
CA ALA A 288 20.28 -10.82 0.00
C ALA A 288 20.74 -11.16 1.43
N LEU A 289 21.91 -11.78 1.58
CA LEU A 289 22.48 -12.11 2.89
C LEU A 289 22.76 -10.86 3.75
N GLN A 290 23.32 -9.80 3.16
CA GLN A 290 23.60 -8.53 3.86
C GLN A 290 22.33 -7.80 4.32
N SER A 291 21.19 -8.09 3.69
CA SER A 291 19.91 -7.50 4.06
C SER A 291 19.24 -8.18 5.26
N ILE A 292 19.74 -9.34 5.72
CA ILE A 292 19.13 -10.07 6.83
C ILE A 292 19.62 -9.50 8.16
N LEU A 293 18.67 -9.28 9.07
CA LEU A 293 18.93 -9.00 10.48
C LEU A 293 18.81 -10.28 11.29
N LEU A 294 19.88 -10.64 11.98
CA LEU A 294 19.96 -11.85 12.79
C LEU A 294 19.69 -11.55 14.26
N GLY A 295 18.76 -12.30 14.86
CA GLY A 295 18.65 -12.43 16.30
C GLY A 295 19.87 -13.14 16.88
N HIS A 296 20.13 -12.98 18.18
CA HIS A 296 21.35 -13.48 18.82
C HIS A 296 21.57 -14.99 18.64
N ALA A 297 20.55 -15.81 18.89
CA ALA A 297 20.63 -17.26 18.73
C ALA A 297 20.91 -17.65 17.27
N ALA A 298 20.17 -17.09 16.33
CA ALA A 298 20.36 -17.37 14.91
C ALA A 298 21.72 -16.93 14.39
N ALA A 299 22.27 -15.83 14.92
CA ALA A 299 23.61 -15.37 14.57
C ALA A 299 24.68 -16.39 14.99
N GLN A 300 24.52 -17.09 16.12
CA GLN A 300 25.44 -18.13 16.56
C GLN A 300 25.37 -19.35 15.63
N GLU A 301 24.16 -19.85 15.35
CA GLU A 301 23.97 -21.02 14.48
C GLU A 301 24.44 -20.74 13.04
N ILE A 302 24.04 -19.60 12.46
CA ILE A 302 24.50 -19.21 11.12
C ILE A 302 26.03 -19.05 11.09
N SER A 303 26.65 -18.54 12.16
CA SER A 303 28.11 -18.43 12.20
C SER A 303 28.79 -19.80 12.16
N ALA A 304 28.27 -20.79 12.90
CA ALA A 304 28.76 -22.16 12.86
C ALA A 304 28.58 -22.77 11.45
N SER A 305 27.36 -22.67 10.91
CA SER A 305 27.02 -23.16 9.58
C SER A 305 27.87 -22.50 8.48
N LEU A 306 28.18 -21.21 8.58
CA LEU A 306 29.09 -20.53 7.65
C LEU A 306 30.53 -21.05 7.73
N LEU A 307 31.04 -21.36 8.93
CA LEU A 307 32.38 -21.93 9.10
C LEU A 307 32.48 -23.30 8.44
N GLU A 308 31.48 -24.15 8.63
CA GLU A 308 31.38 -25.48 8.00
C GLU A 308 31.34 -25.35 6.47
N ILE A 309 30.51 -24.45 5.94
CA ILE A 309 30.45 -24.18 4.49
C ILE A 309 31.81 -23.71 3.97
N ILE A 310 32.50 -22.80 4.66
CA ILE A 310 33.83 -22.31 4.24
C ILE A 310 34.86 -23.44 4.21
N GLU A 311 34.86 -24.32 5.21
CA GLU A 311 35.75 -25.47 5.26
C GLU A 311 35.51 -26.43 4.08
N GLU A 312 34.25 -26.76 3.81
CA GLU A 312 33.86 -27.61 2.69
C GLU A 312 34.29 -27.00 1.34
N GLN A 313 34.02 -25.71 1.12
CA GLN A 313 34.39 -25.04 -0.13
C GLN A 313 35.92 -24.97 -0.31
N ARG A 314 36.69 -24.76 0.76
CA ARG A 314 38.16 -24.82 0.70
C ARG A 314 38.66 -26.19 0.27
N GLY A 315 38.08 -27.26 0.81
CA GLY A 315 38.39 -28.63 0.40
C GLY A 315 38.13 -28.87 -1.09
N ARG A 316 36.95 -28.46 -1.58
CA ARG A 316 36.57 -28.57 -2.99
C ARG A 316 37.51 -27.78 -3.91
N ILE A 317 37.85 -26.54 -3.55
CA ILE A 317 38.79 -25.71 -4.31
C ILE A 317 40.16 -26.38 -4.39
N SER A 318 40.67 -26.93 -3.29
CA SER A 318 41.95 -27.64 -3.26
C SER A 318 41.95 -28.87 -4.16
N ALA A 319 40.87 -29.68 -4.12
CA ALA A 319 40.72 -30.84 -4.99
C ALA A 319 40.70 -30.45 -6.48
N LEU A 320 39.92 -29.43 -6.85
CA LEU A 320 39.85 -28.92 -8.22
C LEU A 320 41.18 -28.34 -8.70
N GLN A 321 41.92 -27.65 -7.82
CA GLN A 321 43.27 -27.14 -8.14
C GLN A 321 44.25 -28.28 -8.42
N ASN A 322 44.18 -29.36 -7.65
CA ASN A 322 45.00 -30.55 -7.89
C ASN A 322 44.63 -31.24 -9.21
N GLU A 323 43.35 -31.42 -9.49
CA GLU A 323 42.86 -31.99 -10.76
C GLU A 323 43.29 -31.13 -11.96
N CYS A 324 43.14 -29.81 -11.87
CA CYS A 324 43.60 -28.88 -12.90
C CYS A 324 45.13 -28.97 -13.08
N GLY A 325 45.89 -29.13 -12.00
CA GLY A 325 47.35 -29.33 -12.06
C GLY A 325 47.74 -30.61 -12.80
N ILE A 326 47.07 -31.73 -12.48
CA ILE A 326 47.29 -33.01 -13.15
C ILE A 326 46.89 -32.94 -14.63
N ALA A 327 45.75 -32.33 -14.94
CA ALA A 327 45.29 -32.15 -16.31
C ALA A 327 46.27 -31.28 -17.12
N LYS A 328 46.77 -30.20 -16.53
CA LYS A 328 47.79 -29.33 -17.14
C LYS A 328 49.08 -30.11 -17.42
N ALA A 329 49.58 -30.89 -16.47
CA ALA A 329 50.78 -31.71 -16.66
C ALA A 329 50.63 -32.72 -17.82
N LYS A 330 49.45 -33.35 -17.95
CA LYS A 330 49.16 -34.26 -19.08
C LYS A 330 49.11 -33.53 -20.42
N ILE A 331 48.55 -32.32 -20.45
CA ILE A 331 48.51 -31.50 -21.67
C ILE A 331 49.93 -31.10 -22.08
N ASP A 332 50.77 -30.68 -21.12
CA ASP A 332 52.15 -30.30 -21.39
C ASP A 332 52.97 -31.50 -21.90
N ASP A 333 52.79 -32.68 -21.31
CA ASP A 333 53.43 -33.93 -21.76
C ASP A 333 53.03 -34.34 -23.19
N LEU A 334 51.73 -34.29 -23.51
CA LEU A 334 51.22 -34.55 -24.85
C LEU A 334 51.71 -33.50 -25.87
N ALA A 335 51.79 -32.24 -25.47
CA ALA A 335 52.28 -31.15 -26.32
C ALA A 335 53.77 -31.33 -26.63
N ASN A 336 54.59 -31.64 -25.62
CA ASN A 336 56.02 -31.91 -25.79
C ASN A 336 56.25 -33.14 -26.67
N THR A 337 55.53 -34.24 -26.44
CA THR A 337 55.60 -35.43 -27.30
C THR A 337 55.26 -35.11 -28.75
N LYS A 338 54.23 -34.29 -28.98
CA LYS A 338 53.83 -33.85 -30.34
C LYS A 338 54.90 -32.97 -30.99
N ILE A 339 55.55 -32.10 -30.23
CA ILE A 339 56.66 -31.25 -30.70
C ILE A 339 57.83 -32.14 -31.10
N ASP A 340 58.23 -33.08 -30.23
CA ASP A 340 59.33 -34.03 -30.50
C ASP A 340 59.06 -34.86 -31.77
N ASP A 341 57.82 -35.35 -31.94
CA ASP A 341 57.40 -36.07 -33.15
C ASP A 341 57.51 -35.20 -34.41
N LEU A 342 57.13 -33.92 -34.33
CA LEU A 342 57.21 -32.98 -35.46
C LEU A 342 58.66 -32.62 -35.81
N GLU A 343 59.51 -32.36 -34.80
CA GLU A 343 60.94 -32.10 -34.98
C GLU A 343 61.68 -33.31 -35.56
N GLY A 344 61.37 -34.51 -35.06
CA GLY A 344 61.87 -35.78 -35.60
C GLY A 344 61.55 -35.94 -37.08
N ASN A 345 60.30 -35.70 -37.48
CA ASN A 345 59.87 -35.76 -38.87
C ASN A 345 60.55 -34.69 -39.76
N LEU A 346 60.71 -33.46 -39.27
CA LEU A 346 61.45 -32.39 -39.97
C LEU A 346 62.93 -32.74 -40.18
N SER A 347 63.57 -33.37 -39.19
CA SER A 347 64.96 -33.83 -39.29
C SER A 347 65.14 -34.98 -40.30
N GLY A 348 64.14 -35.86 -40.42
CA GLY A 348 64.11 -36.91 -41.43
C GLY A 348 63.95 -36.37 -42.86
N ILE A 349 63.12 -35.34 -43.03
CA ILE A 349 62.90 -34.67 -44.32
C ILE A 349 64.14 -33.87 -44.77
N THR A 350 64.88 -33.27 -43.83
CA THR A 350 66.11 -32.53 -44.16
C THR A 350 67.26 -33.46 -44.53
N LYS A 351 67.40 -34.62 -43.86
CA LYS A 351 68.39 -35.65 -44.23
C LYS A 351 68.11 -36.34 -45.58
N SER A 352 66.84 -36.50 -45.97
CA SER A 352 66.48 -37.08 -47.28
C SER A 352 66.70 -36.13 -48.45
N ARG A 353 66.85 -34.81 -48.20
CA ARG A 353 67.18 -33.79 -49.22
C ARG A 353 68.68 -33.53 -49.40
N SER A 354 69.54 -34.14 -48.57
CA SER A 354 71.01 -34.00 -48.64
C SER A 354 71.72 -35.21 -49.26
N CYS A 355 71.00 -36.09 -49.96
CA CYS A 355 71.54 -37.18 -50.78
C CYS A 355 71.38 -36.87 -52.27
#